data_AF-A0A7W1HHL1-F1
#
_entry.id   AF-A0A7W1HHL1-F1
#
_cell.length_a   1.000
_cell.length_b   1.000
_cell.length_c   1.000
_cell.angle_alpha   90.00
_cell.angle_beta   90.00
_cell.angle_gamma   90.00
#
_symmetry.space_group_name_H-M   'P 1'
#
loop_
_entity.id
_entity.type
_entity.pdbx_description
1 polymer ?
#
loop_
_entity_poly.entity_id
_entity_poly.type
_entity_poly.pdbx_seq_one_letter_code
_entity_poly.pdbx_strand_id
1 'polypeptide(L)'
;MPLKISYPDGTNEEFRYSIYGELLTKTQRNGSKVRYSYDDFSRPIVEEIFDRAGKPLKKCSKKYSGLLLEYETDGEGLQKSYTYDYAGRVSEVRQGDALTKYLYDSLGRPVEEQRFFGSGVLDYIGCWQFKISRRIYCRIRPCNWRRSE
;
A
#
# COMPACT_ATOMS: atom_id res chain seq x y z
N MET A 1 4.92 26.89 -8.66
CA MET A 1 4.41 28.16 -8.08
C MET A 1 3.93 27.90 -6.65
N PRO A 2 4.24 28.74 -5.65
CA PRO A 2 3.71 28.56 -4.29
C PRO A 2 2.28 29.12 -4.19
N LEU A 3 1.36 28.35 -3.62
CA LEU A 3 0.01 28.76 -3.24
C LEU A 3 -0.06 28.81 -1.71
N LYS A 4 -0.60 29.90 -1.16
CA LYS A 4 -0.77 30.07 0.29
C LYS A 4 -2.23 30.35 0.60
N ILE A 5 -2.76 29.65 1.59
CA ILE A 5 -4.11 29.84 2.12
C ILE A 5 -3.96 30.33 3.55
N SER A 6 -4.50 31.52 3.81
CA SER A 6 -4.54 32.12 5.14
C SER A 6 -5.95 32.00 5.70
N TYR A 7 -6.06 31.54 6.93
CA TYR A 7 -7.33 31.32 7.61
C TYR A 7 -7.61 32.43 8.64
N PRO A 8 -8.88 32.67 9.00
CA PRO A 8 -9.24 33.71 9.98
C PRO A 8 -8.65 33.50 11.38
N ASP A 9 -8.25 32.26 11.71
CA ASP A 9 -7.58 31.89 12.95
C ASP A 9 -6.08 32.26 12.97
N GLY A 10 -5.57 32.89 11.90
CA GLY A 10 -4.16 33.27 11.74
C GLY A 10 -3.26 32.10 11.31
N THR A 11 -3.81 30.90 11.15
CA THR A 11 -3.06 29.75 10.63
C THR A 11 -2.94 29.84 9.12
N ASN A 12 -1.93 29.14 8.57
CA ASN A 12 -1.66 29.15 7.14
C ASN A 12 -1.36 27.74 6.63
N GLU A 13 -1.76 27.48 5.39
CA GLU A 13 -1.31 26.33 4.62
C GLU A 13 -0.54 26.82 3.39
N GLU A 14 0.53 26.13 3.04
CA GLU A 14 1.35 26.46 1.89
C GLU A 14 1.53 25.21 1.01
N PHE A 15 1.36 25.38 -0.29
CA PHE A 15 1.47 24.32 -1.28
C PHE A 15 2.48 24.78 -2.34
N ARG A 16 3.33 23.88 -2.81
CA ARG A 16 4.23 24.16 -3.93
C ARG A 16 4.01 23.11 -4.99
N TYR A 17 3.74 23.59 -6.20
CA TYR A 17 3.50 22.75 -7.34
C TYR A 17 4.65 22.82 -8.34
N SER A 18 4.92 21.68 -8.97
CA SER A 18 5.73 21.52 -10.18
C SER A 18 5.12 22.31 -11.35
N ILE A 19 5.89 22.50 -12.41
CA ILE A 19 5.40 23.10 -13.66
C ILE A 19 4.31 22.22 -14.32
N TYR A 20 4.34 20.92 -14.05
CA TYR A 20 3.35 19.94 -14.52
C TYR A 20 2.10 19.85 -13.63
N GLY A 21 2.00 20.69 -12.59
CA GLY A 21 0.84 20.71 -11.67
C GLY A 21 0.91 19.69 -10.53
N GLU A 22 2.00 18.95 -10.40
CA GLU A 22 2.20 17.97 -9.32
C GLU A 22 2.53 18.68 -8.00
N LEU A 23 2.00 18.19 -6.88
CA LEU A 23 2.21 18.80 -5.56
C LEU A 23 3.56 18.37 -4.98
N LEU A 24 4.59 19.21 -5.04
CA LEU A 24 5.92 18.90 -4.51
C LEU A 24 5.99 18.97 -2.98
N THR A 25 5.38 19.99 -2.39
CA THR A 25 5.42 20.18 -0.93
C THR A 25 4.12 20.76 -0.40
N LYS A 26 3.67 20.29 0.75
CA LYS A 26 2.53 20.83 1.50
C LYS A 26 2.94 21.12 2.94
N THR A 27 2.83 22.37 3.36
CA THR A 27 2.92 22.78 4.76
C THR A 27 1.50 22.88 5.30
N GLN A 28 1.21 22.10 6.34
CA GLN A 28 -0.08 22.09 7.03
C GLN A 28 -0.16 23.20 8.10
N ARG A 29 -1.36 23.49 8.60
CA ARG A 29 -1.60 24.51 9.64
C ARG A 29 -0.83 24.27 10.94
N ASN A 30 -0.59 23.00 11.28
CA ASN A 30 0.19 22.61 12.45
C ASN A 30 1.72 22.84 12.27
N GLY A 31 2.15 23.28 11.08
CA GLY A 31 3.56 23.51 10.74
C GLY A 31 4.29 22.26 10.24
N SER A 32 3.66 21.08 10.27
CA SER A 32 4.20 19.87 9.67
C SER A 32 4.28 20.01 8.14
N LYS A 33 5.30 19.40 7.56
CA LYS A 33 5.56 19.48 6.11
C LYS A 33 5.50 18.10 5.50
N VAL A 34 4.83 17.98 4.36
CA VAL A 34 4.82 16.77 3.54
C VAL A 34 5.52 17.08 2.23
N ARG A 35 6.43 16.21 1.81
CA ARG A 35 7.10 16.28 0.52
C ARG A 35 6.73 15.07 -0.31
N TYR A 36 6.56 15.30 -1.61
CA TYR A 36 6.23 14.27 -2.57
C TYR A 36 7.28 14.24 -3.67
N SER A 37 7.63 13.04 -4.09
CA SER A 37 8.38 12.79 -5.31
C SER A 37 7.54 11.97 -6.27
N TYR A 38 7.71 12.23 -7.55
CA TYR A 38 6.92 11.63 -8.62
C TYR A 38 7.83 10.86 -9.59
N ASP A 39 7.25 9.88 -10.28
CA ASP A 39 7.89 9.27 -11.44
C ASP A 39 7.57 10.03 -12.73
N ASP A 40 8.12 9.58 -13.85
CA ASP A 40 7.92 10.19 -15.17
C ASP A 40 6.45 10.14 -15.67
N PHE A 41 5.61 9.34 -15.01
CA PHE A 41 4.17 9.24 -15.28
C PHE A 41 3.33 10.09 -14.31
N SER A 42 3.97 11.00 -13.57
CA SER A 42 3.34 11.89 -12.59
C SER A 42 2.62 11.15 -11.46
N ARG A 43 3.12 9.97 -11.06
CA ARG A 43 2.59 9.19 -9.94
C ARG A 43 3.47 9.36 -8.70
N PRO A 44 2.89 9.53 -7.51
CA PRO A 44 3.68 9.71 -6.29
C PRO A 44 4.41 8.42 -5.91
N ILE A 45 5.75 8.47 -5.94
CA ILE A 45 6.64 7.35 -5.58
C ILE A 45 7.23 7.47 -4.18
N VAL A 46 7.30 8.68 -3.63
CA VAL A 46 7.80 8.91 -2.27
C VAL A 46 6.93 9.96 -1.61
N GLU A 47 6.52 9.69 -0.38
CA GLU A 47 5.88 10.66 0.52
C GLU A 47 6.69 10.71 1.82
N GLU A 48 7.19 11.90 2.15
CA GLU A 48 7.96 12.15 3.38
C GLU A 48 7.25 13.17 4.24
N ILE A 49 6.97 12.79 5.48
CA ILE A 49 6.33 13.64 6.49
C ILE A 49 7.40 14.12 7.46
N PHE A 50 7.47 15.43 7.66
CA PHE A 50 8.37 16.10 8.57
C PHE A 50 7.58 16.85 9.63
N ASP A 51 8.12 16.85 10.84
CA ASP A 51 7.62 17.69 11.93
C ASP A 51 7.91 19.18 11.66
N ARG A 52 7.33 20.07 12.47
CA ARG A 52 7.58 21.53 12.43
C ARG A 52 9.06 21.88 12.56
N ALA A 53 9.82 21.09 13.33
CA ALA A 53 11.27 21.24 13.47
C ALA A 53 12.08 20.73 12.25
N GLY A 54 11.42 20.13 11.25
CA GLY A 54 12.08 19.54 10.08
C GLY A 54 12.61 18.12 10.28
N LYS A 55 12.30 17.47 11.41
CA LYS A 55 12.67 16.07 11.65
C LYS A 55 11.77 15.13 10.83
N PRO A 56 12.31 14.14 10.11
CA PRO A 56 11.50 13.15 9.41
C PRO A 56 10.72 12.29 10.41
N LEU A 57 9.41 12.17 10.21
CA LEU A 57 8.50 11.39 11.02
C LEU A 57 8.14 10.06 10.36
N LYS A 58 7.77 10.11 9.08
CA LYS A 58 7.36 8.94 8.31
C LYS A 58 7.83 9.09 6.86
N LYS A 59 8.14 7.96 6.24
CA LYS A 59 8.49 7.88 4.83
C LYS A 59 7.80 6.69 4.21
N CYS A 60 6.93 6.96 3.24
CA CYS A 60 6.30 5.94 2.42
C CYS A 60 6.98 5.95 1.05
N SER A 61 7.18 4.78 0.45
CA SER A 61 7.72 4.67 -0.90
C SER A 61 6.94 3.65 -1.72
N LYS A 62 6.94 3.84 -3.04
CA LYS A 62 6.29 2.98 -4.02
C LYS A 62 7.21 2.81 -5.22
N LYS A 63 7.28 1.61 -5.75
CA LYS A 63 8.00 1.32 -6.99
C LYS A 63 7.08 0.67 -8.00
N TYR A 64 7.13 1.18 -9.22
CA TYR A 64 6.33 0.72 -10.34
C TYR A 64 7.22 0.13 -11.43
N SER A 65 6.68 -0.85 -12.15
CA SER A 65 7.21 -1.38 -13.40
C SER A 65 6.15 -1.16 -14.48
N GLY A 66 6.38 -0.13 -15.31
CA GLY A 66 5.35 0.40 -16.19
C GLY A 66 4.12 0.87 -15.41
N LEU A 67 2.97 0.24 -15.64
CA LEU A 67 1.71 0.55 -14.94
C LEU A 67 1.47 -0.25 -13.65
N LEU A 68 2.31 -1.26 -13.37
CA LEU A 68 2.12 -2.20 -12.26
C LEU A 68 2.95 -1.77 -11.05
N LEU A 69 2.38 -1.88 -9.84
CA LEU A 69 3.06 -1.55 -8.58
C LEU A 69 3.84 -2.78 -8.11
N GLU A 70 5.17 -2.77 -8.11
CA GLU A 70 5.97 -3.93 -7.67
C GLU A 70 5.98 -4.06 -6.14
N TYR A 71 6.25 -2.97 -5.45
CA TYR A 71 6.20 -2.92 -3.99
C TYR A 71 5.92 -1.51 -3.48
N GLU A 72 5.40 -1.47 -2.26
CA GLU A 72 5.26 -0.28 -1.46
C GLU A 72 5.86 -0.52 -0.07
N THR A 73 6.43 0.53 0.52
CA THR A 73 6.90 0.53 1.90
C THR A 73 6.10 1.58 2.64
N ASP A 74 5.48 1.19 3.74
CA ASP A 74 4.72 2.12 4.57
C ASP A 74 5.63 2.97 5.47
N GLY A 75 5.02 3.90 6.20
CA GLY A 75 5.74 4.81 7.10
C GLY A 75 6.39 4.13 8.31
N GLU A 76 6.09 2.84 8.56
CA GLU A 76 6.69 2.03 9.62
C GLU A 76 7.82 1.13 9.09
N GLY A 77 8.06 1.14 7.78
CA GLY A 77 9.10 0.36 7.12
C GLY A 77 8.65 -1.04 6.70
N LEU A 78 7.36 -1.38 6.85
CA LEU A 78 6.83 -2.65 6.40
C LEU A 78 6.64 -2.63 4.88
N GLN A 79 7.35 -3.52 4.21
CA GLN A 79 7.28 -3.65 2.76
C GLN A 79 6.18 -4.63 2.35
N LYS A 80 5.42 -4.23 1.33
CA LYS A 80 4.38 -5.03 0.70
C LYS A 80 4.66 -5.13 -0.80
N SER A 81 4.83 -6.33 -1.31
CA SER A 81 5.08 -6.60 -2.73
C SER A 81 3.87 -7.23 -3.41
N TYR A 82 3.76 -7.00 -4.71
CA TYR A 82 2.65 -7.46 -5.54
C TYR A 82 3.20 -8.23 -6.75
N THR A 83 2.61 -9.40 -6.99
CA THR A 83 2.83 -10.20 -8.19
C THR A 83 1.57 -10.15 -9.03
N TYR A 84 1.73 -10.13 -10.36
CA TYR A 84 0.64 -10.03 -11.31
C TYR A 84 0.57 -11.27 -12.20
N ASP A 85 -0.62 -11.59 -12.66
CA ASP A 85 -0.83 -12.56 -13.73
C ASP A 85 -0.60 -11.94 -15.12
N TYR A 86 -0.68 -12.75 -16.17
CA TYR A 86 -0.49 -12.30 -17.55
C TYR A 86 -1.54 -11.26 -18.00
N ALA A 87 -2.70 -11.21 -17.33
CA ALA A 87 -3.74 -10.22 -17.58
C ALA A 87 -3.54 -8.91 -16.77
N GLY A 88 -2.44 -8.78 -16.01
CA GLY A 88 -2.14 -7.60 -15.21
C GLY A 88 -2.95 -7.50 -13.91
N ARG A 89 -3.59 -8.59 -13.47
CA ARG A 89 -4.34 -8.65 -12.21
C ARG A 89 -3.43 -9.15 -11.10
N VAL A 90 -3.64 -8.67 -9.87
CA VAL A 90 -2.82 -9.07 -8.72
C VAL A 90 -3.05 -10.55 -8.40
N SER A 91 -2.06 -11.40 -8.63
CA SER A 91 -2.12 -12.82 -8.32
C SER A 91 -1.60 -13.12 -6.92
N GLU A 92 -0.61 -12.36 -6.45
CA GLU A 92 -0.03 -12.54 -5.11
C GLU A 92 0.29 -11.20 -4.44
N VAL A 93 0.15 -11.17 -3.13
CA VAL A 93 0.50 -10.03 -2.27
C VAL A 93 1.30 -10.57 -1.10
N ARG A 94 2.53 -10.10 -0.93
CA ARG A 94 3.38 -10.48 0.21
C ARG A 94 3.64 -9.27 1.09
N GLN A 95 3.50 -9.43 2.40
CA GLN A 95 3.79 -8.40 3.40
C GLN A 95 4.42 -9.07 4.62
N GLY A 96 5.73 -8.92 4.79
CA GLY A 96 6.49 -9.72 5.78
C GLY A 96 6.27 -11.22 5.56
N ASP A 97 5.86 -11.93 6.62
CA ASP A 97 5.54 -13.37 6.58
C ASP A 97 4.11 -13.68 6.08
N ALA A 98 3.29 -12.65 5.82
CA ALA A 98 1.96 -12.84 5.27
C ALA A 98 2.03 -12.92 3.75
N LEU A 99 1.41 -13.95 3.17
CA LEU A 99 1.23 -14.12 1.73
C LEU A 99 -0.25 -14.31 1.44
N THR A 100 -0.79 -13.52 0.51
CA THR A 100 -2.15 -13.66 0.01
C THR A 100 -2.11 -13.97 -1.47
N LYS A 101 -2.76 -15.06 -1.90
CA LYS A 101 -2.90 -15.41 -3.31
C LYS A 101 -4.34 -15.27 -3.76
N TYR A 102 -4.52 -14.82 -5.00
CA TYR A 102 -5.81 -14.67 -5.64
C TYR A 102 -5.87 -15.52 -6.90
N LEU A 103 -6.96 -16.26 -7.07
CA LEU A 103 -7.31 -16.93 -8.32
C LEU A 103 -8.53 -16.26 -8.91
N TYR A 104 -8.53 -16.12 -10.23
CA TYR A 104 -9.58 -15.43 -10.97
C TYR A 104 -10.25 -16.37 -11.96
N ASP A 105 -11.54 -16.14 -12.21
CA ASP A 105 -12.23 -16.76 -13.35
C ASP A 105 -11.87 -16.10 -14.68
N SER A 106 -12.39 -16.66 -15.77
CA SER A 106 -12.25 -16.13 -17.13
C SER A 106 -12.89 -14.75 -17.32
N LEU A 107 -13.76 -14.32 -16.40
CA LEU A 107 -14.43 -13.02 -16.42
C LEU A 107 -13.72 -11.97 -15.57
N GLY A 108 -12.57 -12.29 -14.96
CA GLY A 108 -11.82 -11.31 -14.15
C GLY A 108 -12.18 -11.26 -12.68
N ARG A 109 -13.09 -12.11 -12.20
CA ARG A 109 -13.58 -12.05 -10.83
C ARG A 109 -12.74 -12.97 -9.93
N PRO A 110 -12.38 -12.53 -8.72
CA PRO A 110 -11.68 -13.40 -7.78
C PRO A 110 -12.63 -14.54 -7.40
N VAL A 111 -12.21 -15.77 -7.66
CA VAL A 111 -12.92 -17.00 -7.25
C VAL A 111 -12.37 -17.55 -5.96
N GLU A 112 -11.09 -17.33 -5.70
CA GLU A 112 -10.42 -17.84 -4.52
C GLU A 112 -9.43 -16.84 -3.95
N GLU A 113 -9.39 -16.74 -2.63
CA GLU A 113 -8.39 -16.01 -1.87
C GLU A 113 -7.79 -16.94 -0.82
N GLN A 114 -6.47 -17.12 -0.87
CA GLN A 114 -5.71 -17.95 0.06
C GLN A 114 -4.80 -17.05 0.89
N ARG A 115 -4.92 -17.09 2.22
CA ARG A 115 -4.02 -16.37 3.13
C ARG A 115 -3.12 -17.34 3.88
N PHE A 116 -1.82 -17.07 3.80
CA PHE A 116 -0.74 -17.78 4.46
C PHE A 116 -0.07 -16.82 5.45
N PHE A 117 0.31 -17.35 6.61
CA PHE A 117 1.06 -16.61 7.63
C PHE A 117 2.18 -17.52 8.10
N GLY A 118 3.39 -17.28 7.61
CA GLY A 118 4.56 -18.11 7.90
C GLY A 118 5.47 -18.27 6.69
N SER A 119 6.72 -18.63 6.96
CA SER A 119 7.77 -18.82 5.94
C SER A 119 7.63 -20.16 5.18
N GLY A 120 6.67 -21.02 5.55
CA GLY A 120 6.50 -22.37 5.02
C GLY A 120 5.25 -22.60 4.16
N VAL A 121 5.33 -23.61 3.27
CA VAL A 121 4.25 -24.08 2.38
C VAL A 121 3.07 -24.72 3.15
N LEU A 122 3.22 -24.98 4.45
CA LEU A 122 2.21 -25.61 5.31
C LEU A 122 1.52 -24.64 6.28
N ASP A 123 1.90 -23.36 6.29
CA ASP A 123 1.36 -22.36 7.22
C ASP A 123 0.16 -21.62 6.60
N TYR A 124 -0.98 -22.29 6.59
CA TYR A 124 -2.21 -21.83 5.95
C TYR A 124 -3.26 -21.50 7.01
N ILE A 125 -3.87 -20.30 6.94
CA ILE A 125 -4.90 -19.86 7.90
C ILE A 125 -6.31 -19.94 7.31
N GLY A 126 -6.49 -19.70 6.00
CA GLY A 126 -7.82 -19.87 5.40
C GLY A 126 -7.92 -19.65 3.89
N CYS A 127 -8.87 -20.35 3.28
CA CYS A 127 -9.31 -20.14 1.89
C CYS A 127 -10.76 -19.65 1.89
N TRP A 128 -10.97 -18.62 1.09
CA TRP A 128 -12.28 -18.06 0.78
C TRP A 128 -12.60 -18.35 -0.67
N GLN A 129 -13.79 -18.92 -0.91
CA GLN A 129 -14.33 -19.11 -2.25
C GLN A 129 -15.45 -18.10 -2.47
N PHE A 130 -15.42 -17.44 -3.63
CA PHE A 130 -16.43 -16.47 -4.02
C PHE A 130 -17.34 -17.11 -5.06
N LYS A 131 -18.55 -17.49 -4.64
CA LYS A 131 -19.59 -17.95 -5.57
C LYS A 131 -20.68 -16.89 -5.62
N ILE A 132 -20.88 -16.32 -6.82
CA ILE A 132 -21.96 -15.40 -7.21
C ILE A 132 -22.62 -14.71 -6.01
N SER A 133 -22.10 -13.54 -5.63
CA SER A 133 -22.60 -12.63 -4.58
C SER A 133 -22.52 -13.09 -3.12
N ARG A 134 -21.91 -14.24 -2.79
CA ARG A 134 -21.66 -14.64 -1.38
C ARG A 134 -20.24 -15.14 -1.16
N ARG A 135 -19.61 -14.65 -0.08
CA ARG A 135 -18.33 -15.12 0.43
C ARG A 135 -18.57 -16.44 1.17
N ILE A 136 -18.12 -17.56 0.61
CA ILE A 136 -18.25 -18.88 1.21
C ILE A 136 -16.89 -19.26 1.81
N TYR A 137 -16.85 -19.45 3.12
CA TYR A 137 -15.63 -19.89 3.81
C TYR A 137 -15.44 -21.39 3.57
N CYS A 138 -14.32 -21.80 2.97
CA CYS A 138 -14.23 -23.16 2.41
C CYS A 138 -13.26 -24.09 3.15
N ARG A 139 -12.31 -23.58 3.97
CA ARG A 139 -11.53 -24.42 4.89
C ARG A 139 -10.62 -23.59 5.80
N ILE A 140 -10.61 -23.90 7.10
CA ILE A 140 -9.47 -23.70 8.01
C ILE A 140 -8.81 -25.07 8.16
N ARG A 141 -7.50 -25.20 7.94
CA ARG A 141 -6.75 -26.22 8.66
C ARG A 141 -6.16 -25.51 9.88
N PRO A 142 -6.47 -25.93 11.11
CA PRO A 142 -5.90 -25.26 12.26
C PRO A 142 -4.39 -25.39 12.20
N CYS A 143 -3.67 -24.28 12.36
CA CYS A 143 -2.28 -24.31 12.77
C CYS A 143 -2.21 -25.15 14.04
N ASN A 144 -1.70 -26.38 13.96
CA ASN A 144 -1.34 -27.15 15.13
C ASN A 144 -0.13 -26.46 15.78
N TRP A 145 -0.40 -25.42 16.57
CA TRP A 145 0.53 -25.00 17.61
C TRP A 145 0.63 -26.15 18.61
N ARG A 146 1.60 -27.06 18.43
CA ARG A 146 2.07 -27.87 19.56
C ARG A 146 2.73 -26.88 20.52
N ARG A 147 2.10 -26.67 21.67
CA ARG A 147 2.81 -26.21 22.87
C ARG A 147 3.91 -27.22 23.13
N SER A 148 5.16 -26.80 23.03
CA SER A 148 6.27 -27.52 23.65
C SER A 148 6.19 -27.22 25.15
N GLU A 149 5.96 -28.28 25.94
CA GLU A 149 6.25 -28.34 27.38
C GLU A 149 7.76 -28.19 27.64
#